data_AF-A0A5B0E3A7-F1
#
_entry.id   AF-A0A5B0E3A7-F1
#
_cell.length_a   1.000
_cell.length_b   1.000
_cell.length_c   1.000
_cell.angle_alpha   90.00
_cell.angle_beta   90.00
_cell.angle_gamma   90.00
#
_symmetry.space_group_name_H-M   'P 1'
#
loop_
_entity.id
_entity.type
_entity.pdbx_description
1 polymer ?
#
loop_
_entity_poly.entity_id
_entity_poly.type
_entity_poly.pdbx_seq_one_letter_code
_entity_poly.pdbx_strand_id
1 'polypeptide(L)'
;MQTSDACAPSAFRQRWLATREPAQTLEELDTDLQLFARTYNTERPHRALDRLAPDQAYTAIPKAGPQGRRAGTHHRVRTDKFDASGKVSLRHHGRLLHLGVGLEARSRL
;
A
#
# COMPACT_ATOMS: atom_id res chain seq x y z
N MET A 1 -4.63 -19.51 -3.41
CA MET A 1 -4.53 -18.05 -3.20
C MET A 1 -3.91 -17.84 -1.82
N GLN A 2 -2.61 -17.58 -1.75
CA GLN A 2 -1.90 -17.37 -0.49
C GLN A 2 -2.23 -15.97 0.03
N THR A 3 -2.86 -15.90 1.20
CA THR A 3 -2.93 -14.68 2.01
C THR A 3 -1.52 -14.28 2.38
N SER A 4 -1.18 -13.02 2.15
CA SER A 4 0.09 -12.44 2.60
C SER A 4 0.25 -12.66 4.09
N ASP A 5 1.27 -13.43 4.47
CA ASP A 5 1.76 -13.49 5.84
C ASP A 5 2.00 -12.06 6.31
N ALA A 6 1.17 -11.60 7.23
CA ALA A 6 1.42 -10.37 7.95
C ALA A 6 2.73 -10.57 8.72
N CYS A 7 3.83 -10.07 8.15
CA CYS A 7 5.13 -10.01 8.79
C CYS A 7 4.94 -9.41 10.18
N ALA A 8 5.16 -10.22 11.22
CA ALA A 8 5.04 -9.80 12.60
C ALA A 8 5.81 -8.48 12.81
N PRO A 9 5.25 -7.49 13.53
CA PRO A 9 5.90 -6.20 13.71
C PRO A 9 7.29 -6.43 14.32
N SER A 10 8.34 -6.08 13.57
CA SER A 10 9.72 -6.36 13.97
C SER A 10 9.96 -5.83 15.39
N ALA A 11 10.51 -6.68 16.26
CA ALA A 11 10.69 -6.34 17.68
C ALA A 11 11.54 -5.06 17.89
N PHE A 12 12.35 -4.69 16.90
CA PHE A 12 13.09 -3.44 16.89
C PHE A 12 12.17 -2.20 16.76
N ARG A 13 11.17 -2.22 15.87
CA ARG A 13 10.23 -1.11 15.69
C ARG A 13 9.49 -0.82 16.98
N GLN A 14 8.98 -1.87 17.62
CA GLN A 14 8.22 -1.73 18.87
C GLN A 14 9.07 -1.10 19.97
N ARG A 15 10.33 -1.53 20.13
CA ARG A 15 11.27 -0.94 21.09
C ARG A 15 11.65 0.51 20.76
N TRP A 16 11.82 0.83 19.48
CA TRP A 16 12.14 2.20 19.06
C TRP A 16 10.97 3.15 19.30
N LEU A 17 9.74 2.73 18.99
CA LEU A 17 8.53 3.51 19.27
C LEU A 17 8.30 3.66 20.77
N ALA A 18 8.59 2.64 21.57
CA ALA A 18 8.48 2.71 23.04
C ALA A 18 9.46 3.71 23.69
N THR A 19 10.45 4.21 22.96
CA THR A 19 11.36 5.26 23.45
C THR A 19 10.82 6.67 23.20
N ARG A 20 9.76 6.80 22.39
CA ARG A 20 9.12 8.07 22.04
C ARG A 20 7.86 8.28 22.87
N GLU A 21 7.38 9.52 22.92
CA GLU A 21 6.05 9.77 23.46
C GLU A 21 4.99 9.08 22.60
N PRO A 22 3.96 8.48 23.21
CA PRO A 22 2.90 7.82 22.46
C PRO A 22 2.11 8.86 21.65
N ALA A 23 2.05 8.67 20.33
CA ALA A 23 1.24 9.47 19.43
C ALA A 23 -0.24 9.48 19.87
N GLN A 24 -0.86 10.65 19.85
CA GLN A 24 -2.27 10.83 20.21
C GLN A 24 -3.19 10.84 18.98
N THR A 25 -2.63 11.06 17.79
CA THR A 25 -3.35 11.08 16.53
C THR A 25 -2.76 10.08 15.52
N LEU A 26 -3.53 9.76 14.48
CA LEU A 26 -3.05 8.87 13.41
C LEU A 26 -1.96 9.55 12.58
N GLU A 27 -2.05 10.86 12.40
CA GLU A 27 -1.08 11.69 11.67
C GLU A 27 0.28 11.73 12.38
N GLU A 28 0.28 11.83 13.71
CA GLU A 28 1.48 11.73 14.54
C GLU A 28 2.11 10.34 14.44
N LEU A 29 1.29 9.28 14.52
CA LEU A 29 1.79 7.92 14.38
C LEU A 29 2.42 7.68 13.00
N ASP A 30 1.79 8.17 11.93
CA ASP A 30 2.33 8.06 10.58
C ASP A 30 3.67 8.81 10.47
N THR A 31 3.76 10.01 11.04
CA THR A 31 5.01 10.79 11.08
C THR A 31 6.12 10.03 11.80
N ASP A 32 5.83 9.43 12.94
CA ASP A 32 6.80 8.63 13.70
C ASP A 32 7.24 7.37 12.93
N LEU A 33 6.33 6.72 12.22
CA LEU A 33 6.65 5.57 11.38
C LEU A 33 7.50 5.96 10.16
N GLN A 34 7.23 7.11 9.55
CA GLN A 34 8.05 7.64 8.45
C GLN A 34 9.47 7.96 8.94
N LEU A 35 9.59 8.60 10.12
CA LEU A 35 10.88 8.88 10.72
C LEU A 35 11.64 7.60 11.08
N PHE A 36 10.94 6.61 11.66
CA PHE A 36 11.52 5.29 11.92
C PHE A 36 12.08 4.67 10.63
N ALA A 37 11.30 4.68 9.55
CA ALA A 37 11.68 4.07 8.28
C ALA A 37 12.95 4.74 7.74
N ARG A 38 13.03 6.07 7.78
CA ARG A 38 14.23 6.83 7.42
C ARG A 38 15.41 6.39 8.28
N THR A 39 15.33 6.55 9.60
CA THR A 39 16.46 6.27 10.49
C THR A 39 16.95 4.82 10.37
N TYR A 40 16.04 3.84 10.26
CA TYR A 40 16.42 2.44 10.10
C TYR A 40 17.12 2.16 8.76
N ASN A 41 16.61 2.74 7.68
CA ASN A 41 17.07 2.46 6.31
C ASN A 41 18.31 3.27 5.89
N THR A 42 18.55 4.46 6.47
CA THR A 42 19.60 5.36 5.97
C THR A 42 20.66 5.72 7.01
N GLU A 43 20.33 5.72 8.29
CA GLU A 43 21.21 6.26 9.34
C GLU A 43 21.77 5.16 10.25
N ARG A 44 21.00 4.09 10.48
CA ARG A 44 21.38 3.07 11.45
C ARG A 44 22.49 2.16 10.90
N PRO A 45 23.63 2.02 11.61
CA PRO A 45 24.65 1.06 11.22
C PRO A 45 24.23 -0.36 11.59
N HIS A 46 24.16 -1.27 10.62
CA HIS A 46 23.71 -2.66 10.85
C HIS A 46 24.88 -3.62 11.02
N ARG A 47 24.89 -4.38 12.13
CA ARG A 47 25.95 -5.37 12.40
C ARG A 47 26.07 -6.46 11.34
N ALA A 48 24.97 -6.88 10.72
CA ALA A 48 24.97 -7.90 9.68
C ALA A 48 25.51 -7.39 8.33
N LEU A 49 25.59 -6.07 8.14
CA LEU A 49 26.06 -5.42 6.91
C LEU A 49 27.40 -4.71 7.13
N ASP A 50 28.21 -5.21 8.07
CA ASP A 50 29.49 -4.60 8.45
C ASP A 50 29.38 -3.09 8.77
N ARG A 51 28.33 -2.73 9.53
CA ARG A 51 28.00 -1.36 9.92
C ARG A 51 27.55 -0.43 8.77
N LEU A 52 27.38 -0.93 7.56
CA LEU A 52 26.73 -0.19 6.48
C LEU A 52 25.24 0.03 6.76
N ALA A 53 24.72 1.12 6.24
CA ALA A 53 23.28 1.38 6.23
C ALA A 53 22.58 0.48 5.17
N PRO A 54 21.33 0.06 5.39
CA PRO A 54 20.64 -0.86 4.48
C PRO A 54 20.46 -0.29 3.08
N ASP A 55 20.24 1.02 2.96
CA ASP A 55 20.17 1.74 1.69
C ASP A 55 21.49 1.66 0.91
N GLN A 56 22.63 1.79 1.58
CA GLN A 56 23.96 1.68 0.99
C GLN A 56 24.20 0.25 0.48
N ALA A 57 23.94 -0.75 1.33
CA ALA A 57 24.09 -2.15 0.95
C ALA A 57 23.14 -2.54 -0.19
N TYR A 58 21.89 -2.06 -0.15
CA TYR A 58 20.91 -2.28 -1.21
C TYR A 58 21.38 -1.63 -2.52
N THR A 59 21.86 -0.39 -2.48
CA THR A 59 22.22 0.37 -3.69
C THR A 59 23.54 -0.09 -4.31
N ALA A 60 24.46 -0.63 -3.50
CA ALA A 60 25.74 -1.18 -3.97
C ALA A 60 25.58 -2.41 -4.89
N ILE A 61 24.46 -3.12 -4.78
CA ILE A 61 24.22 -4.35 -5.55
C ILE A 61 23.48 -4.00 -6.86
N PRO A 62 24.01 -4.40 -8.04
CA PRO A 62 23.30 -4.27 -9.31
C PRO A 62 21.90 -4.88 -9.23
N LYS A 63 20.87 -4.11 -9.58
CA LYS A 63 19.49 -4.59 -9.55
C LYS A 63 19.24 -5.55 -10.69
N ALA A 64 18.78 -6.75 -10.35
CA ALA A 64 18.16 -7.64 -11.31
C ALA A 64 16.87 -6.97 -11.80
N GLY A 65 16.89 -6.46 -13.03
CA GLY A 65 15.70 -6.00 -13.73
C GLY A 65 15.04 -7.16 -14.48
N PRO A 66 13.72 -7.15 -14.67
CA PRO A 66 13.09 -8.08 -15.60
C PRO A 66 13.71 -7.91 -16.99
N GLN A 67 14.20 -9.01 -17.58
CA GLN A 67 14.64 -9.01 -18.97
C GLN A 67 13.40 -8.97 -19.87
N GLY A 68 13.08 -7.80 -20.43
CA GLY A 68 11.96 -7.61 -21.35
C GLY A 68 11.16 -6.32 -21.12
N ARG A 69 10.16 -6.10 -21.98
CA ARG A 69 9.29 -4.91 -21.96
C ARG A 69 8.61 -4.76 -20.59
N ARG A 70 8.56 -3.53 -20.06
CA ARG A 70 7.81 -3.18 -18.84
C ARG A 70 6.43 -3.83 -18.91
N ALA A 71 6.03 -4.55 -17.86
CA ALA A 71 4.66 -5.06 -17.74
C ALA A 71 3.72 -3.88 -18.01
N GLY A 72 2.98 -3.93 -19.12
CA GLY A 72 2.07 -2.87 -19.48
C GLY A 72 1.02 -2.69 -18.39
N THR A 73 0.41 -1.51 -18.30
CA THR A 73 -0.69 -1.29 -17.37
C THR A 73 -1.79 -2.31 -17.66
N HIS A 74 -2.00 -3.24 -16.74
CA HIS A 74 -3.03 -4.26 -16.86
C HIS A 74 -4.38 -3.65 -16.47
N HIS A 75 -5.10 -3.10 -17.44
CA HIS A 75 -6.49 -2.69 -17.22
C HIS A 75 -7.40 -3.92 -17.24
N ARG A 76 -8.14 -4.15 -16.16
CA ARG A 76 -9.28 -5.08 -16.18
C ARG A 76 -10.51 -4.31 -16.62
N VAL A 77 -10.80 -4.36 -17.92
CA VAL A 77 -12.03 -3.80 -18.48
C VAL A 77 -13.16 -4.81 -18.31
N ARG A 78 -14.28 -4.38 -17.75
CA ARG A 78 -15.52 -5.16 -17.68
C ARG A 78 -16.55 -4.51 -18.59
N THR A 79 -17.15 -5.31 -19.47
CA THR A 79 -18.25 -4.86 -20.34
C THR A 79 -19.56 -5.41 -19.79
N ASP A 80 -20.38 -4.53 -19.23
CA ASP A 80 -21.71 -4.87 -18.71
C ASP A 80 -22.80 -4.41 -19.68
N LYS A 81 -23.91 -5.15 -19.74
CA LYS A 81 -25.10 -4.77 -20.51
C LYS A 81 -26.11 -4.06 -19.60
N PHE A 82 -26.75 -3.03 -20.13
CA PHE A 82 -27.86 -2.36 -19.46
C PHE A 82 -29.13 -3.20 -19.52
N ASP A 83 -29.96 -3.10 -18.48
CA ASP A 83 -31.33 -3.60 -18.55
C ASP A 83 -32.23 -2.67 -19.38
N ALA A 84 -33.46 -3.10 -19.66
CA ALA A 84 -34.44 -2.31 -20.41
C ALA A 84 -34.79 -0.97 -19.73
N SER A 85 -34.48 -0.81 -18.44
CA SER A 85 -34.68 0.41 -17.67
C SER A 85 -33.45 1.34 -17.65
N GLY A 86 -32.37 0.98 -18.35
CA GLY A 86 -31.14 1.78 -18.42
C GLY A 86 -30.24 1.67 -17.18
N LYS A 87 -30.40 0.62 -16.37
CA LYS A 87 -29.58 0.40 -15.16
C LYS A 87 -28.56 -0.70 -15.37
N VAL A 88 -27.46 -0.60 -14.63
CA VAL A 88 -26.43 -1.63 -14.52
C VAL A 88 -26.16 -1.93 -13.05
N SER A 89 -25.97 -3.21 -12.73
CA SER A 89 -25.70 -3.68 -11.37
C SER A 89 -24.22 -4.07 -11.21
N LEU A 90 -23.47 -3.29 -10.43
CA LEU A 90 -22.03 -3.50 -10.17
C LEU A 90 -21.79 -3.78 -8.69
N ARG A 91 -21.03 -4.83 -8.35
CA ARG A 91 -20.54 -5.02 -6.97
C ARG A 91 -19.20 -4.31 -6.81
N HIS A 92 -19.12 -3.40 -5.83
CA HIS A 92 -17.92 -2.65 -5.49
C HIS A 92 -17.74 -2.61 -3.97
N HIS A 93 -16.54 -2.95 -3.47
CA HIS A 93 -16.25 -3.08 -2.03
C HIS A 93 -17.31 -3.89 -1.24
N GLY A 94 -17.81 -4.99 -1.81
CA GLY A 94 -18.81 -5.84 -1.16
C GLY A 94 -20.25 -5.32 -1.20
N ARG A 95 -20.49 -4.10 -1.70
CA ARG A 95 -21.83 -3.52 -1.88
C ARG A 95 -22.30 -3.67 -3.32
N LEU A 96 -23.56 -4.07 -3.51
CA LEU A 96 -24.21 -4.03 -4.83
C LEU A 96 -24.71 -2.61 -5.10
N LEU A 97 -24.24 -2.01 -6.20
CA LEU A 97 -24.61 -0.69 -6.67
C LEU A 97 -25.50 -0.84 -7.91
N HIS A 98 -26.60 -0.10 -7.96
CA HIS A 98 -27.44 0.04 -9.14
C HIS A 98 -27.20 1.42 -9.74
N LEU A 99 -26.46 1.47 -10.83
CA LEU A 99 -26.10 2.71 -11.51
C LEU A 99 -27.05 2.89 -12.70
N GLY A 100 -27.80 3.99 -12.71
CA GLY A 100 -28.58 4.40 -13.88
C GLY A 100 -27.70 5.20 -14.82
N VAL A 101 -27.70 4.87 -16.11
CA VAL A 101 -27.01 5.66 -17.14
C VAL A 101 -28.08 6.36 -17.98
N GLY A 102 -28.03 7.69 -18.06
CA GLY A 102 -29.03 8.50 -18.77
C GLY A 102 -30.33 8.76 -17.97
N LEU A 103 -30.42 8.29 -16.72
CA LEU A 103 -31.45 8.70 -15.78
C LEU A 103 -30.87 9.81 -14.89
N GLU A 104 -31.60 10.92 -14.71
CA GLU A 104 -31.19 11.96 -13.76
C GLU A 104 -30.95 11.33 -12.37
N ALA A 105 -29.76 11.57 -11.82
CA ALA A 105 -29.41 11.07 -10.51
C ALA A 105 -30.27 11.79 -9.45
N ARG A 106 -31.30 11.13 -8.92
CA ARG A 106 -31.90 11.55 -7.64
C ARG A 106 -30.92 11.19 -6.53
N SER A 107 -29.97 12.08 -6.27
CA SER A 107 -29.14 12.02 -5.06
C SER A 107 -30.06 12.12 -3.84
N ARG A 108 -30.11 11.07 -3.04
CA ARG A 108 -30.79 11.09 -1.74
C ARG A 108 -29.76 11.63 -0.74
N LEU A 109 -29.99 12.86 -0.27
CA LEU A 109 -29.30 13.47 0.88
C LEU A 109 -29.59 12.66 2.16
#